data_AF-A0A235B9A0-F1
#
_entry.id   AF-A0A235B9A0-F1
#
_cell.length_a   1.000
_cell.length_b   1.000
_cell.length_c   1.000
_cell.angle_alpha   90.00
_cell.angle_beta   90.00
_cell.angle_gamma   90.00
#
_symmetry.space_group_name_H-M   'P 1'
#
loop_
_entity.id
_entity.type
_entity.pdbx_description
1 polymer ?
#
loop_
_entity_poly.entity_id
_entity_poly.type
_entity_poly.pdbx_seq_one_letter_code
_entity_poly.pdbx_strand_id
1 'polypeptide(L)'
;MVPFSSAGILIGGYEENESQPNPFVAIDFPDRKSAEEAHARVEEHWSSENVRIRIRSIPEGDLSVTVYTHEPPSTLCEGVVWKDEMWQIFMSYFQQVNRVLLMFSTGGVVQPQSSLTLPAGSLDIQVKG
;
A
#
# COMPACT_ATOMS: atom_id res chain seq x y z
N MET A 1 -9.40 17.00 1.07
CA MET A 1 -8.01 16.50 1.15
C MET A 1 -7.53 16.28 -0.27
N VAL A 2 -6.26 16.60 -0.57
CA VAL A 2 -5.74 16.52 -1.94
C VAL A 2 -5.06 15.16 -2.13
N PRO A 3 -5.40 14.40 -3.19
CA PRO A 3 -4.69 13.16 -3.52
C PRO A 3 -3.19 13.38 -3.69
N PHE A 4 -2.40 12.35 -3.37
CA PHE A 4 -0.99 12.32 -3.68
C PHE A 4 -0.80 12.15 -5.19
N SER A 5 0.07 12.98 -5.77
CA SER A 5 0.56 12.74 -7.13
C SER A 5 1.66 11.69 -7.06
N SER A 6 1.27 10.41 -7.06
CA SER A 6 2.20 9.29 -7.09
C SER A 6 2.70 9.00 -8.52
N ALA A 7 3.86 8.36 -8.61
CA ALA A 7 4.37 7.75 -9.83
C ALA A 7 3.76 6.35 -10.06
N GLY A 8 3.32 5.69 -8.99
CA GLY A 8 2.68 4.38 -9.08
C GLY A 8 2.37 3.78 -7.71
N ILE A 9 1.95 2.52 -7.73
CA ILE A 9 1.79 1.68 -6.54
C ILE A 9 2.61 0.42 -6.74
N LEU A 10 3.25 -0.05 -5.66
CA LEU A 10 3.96 -1.32 -5.60
C LEU A 10 3.25 -2.23 -4.62
N ILE A 11 3.30 -3.53 -4.88
CA ILE A 11 2.79 -4.57 -4.00
C ILE A 11 3.85 -5.66 -3.85
N GLY A 12 3.92 -6.30 -2.69
CA GLY A 12 4.89 -7.36 -2.49
C GLY A 12 5.03 -7.84 -1.06
N GLY A 13 6.19 -8.44 -0.78
CA GLY A 13 6.62 -8.80 0.56
C GLY A 13 7.87 -8.02 0.97
N TYR A 14 7.88 -7.55 2.21
CA TYR A 14 8.99 -6.82 2.81
C TYR A 14 9.55 -7.63 3.98
N GLU A 15 10.85 -7.91 3.94
CA GLU A 15 11.58 -8.64 4.95
C GLU A 15 12.65 -7.73 5.56
N GLU A 16 12.64 -7.61 6.88
CA GLU A 16 13.67 -6.89 7.62
C GLU A 16 14.36 -7.85 8.59
N ASN A 17 15.68 -7.90 8.52
CA ASN A 17 16.54 -8.66 9.45
C ASN A 17 16.09 -10.12 9.66
N GLU A 18 15.81 -10.86 8.58
CA GLU A 18 15.40 -12.29 8.62
C GLU A 18 14.10 -12.56 9.40
N SER A 19 13.28 -11.52 9.60
CA SER A 19 11.97 -11.65 10.24
C SER A 19 10.96 -12.28 9.29
N GLN A 20 9.82 -12.73 9.83
CA GLN A 20 8.70 -13.14 8.99
C GLN A 20 8.32 -11.99 8.03
N PRO A 21 8.31 -12.24 6.71
CA PRO A 21 8.07 -11.19 5.74
C PRO A 21 6.62 -10.68 5.86
N ASN A 22 6.47 -9.37 5.73
CA ASN A 22 5.17 -8.70 5.83
C ASN A 22 4.69 -8.34 4.43
N PRO A 23 3.41 -8.56 4.10
CA PRO A 23 2.86 -8.04 2.86
C PRO A 23 2.89 -6.51 2.94
N PHE A 24 3.21 -5.86 1.83
CA PHE A 24 3.22 -4.41 1.76
C PHE A 24 2.51 -3.89 0.52
N VAL A 25 2.00 -2.67 0.65
CA VAL A 25 1.63 -1.79 -0.45
C VAL A 25 2.45 -0.52 -0.29
N ALA A 26 3.20 -0.13 -1.32
CA ALA A 26 3.96 1.11 -1.31
C ALA A 26 3.38 2.11 -2.31
N ILE A 27 3.27 3.38 -1.89
CA ILE A 27 2.99 4.48 -2.80
C ILE A 27 4.35 4.96 -3.34
N ASP A 28 4.56 4.85 -4.64
CA ASP A 28 5.81 5.26 -5.28
C ASP A 28 5.75 6.72 -5.72
N PHE A 29 6.81 7.46 -5.46
CA PHE A 29 6.93 8.87 -5.80
C PHE A 29 8.11 9.11 -6.75
N PRO A 30 8.03 10.14 -7.60
CA PRO A 30 9.12 10.47 -8.51
C PRO A 30 10.37 11.00 -7.79
N ASP A 31 10.19 11.54 -6.58
CA ASP A 31 11.26 12.12 -5.79
C ASP A 31 11.04 11.91 -4.29
N ARG A 32 12.14 11.99 -3.54
CA ARG A 32 12.17 11.73 -2.10
C ARG A 32 11.37 12.77 -1.30
N LYS A 33 11.35 14.03 -1.73
CA LYS A 33 10.64 15.09 -1.02
C LYS A 33 9.13 14.85 -1.07
N SER A 34 8.61 14.46 -2.22
CA SER A 34 7.21 14.08 -2.40
C SER A 34 6.82 12.87 -1.52
N ALA A 35 7.69 11.86 -1.43
CA ALA A 35 7.48 10.72 -0.53
C ALA A 35 7.47 11.13 0.95
N GLU A 36 8.43 11.96 1.37
CA GLU A 36 8.54 12.46 2.75
C GLU A 36 7.33 13.34 3.14
N GLU A 37 6.88 14.23 2.25
CA GLU A 37 5.68 15.06 2.48
C GLU A 37 4.41 14.20 2.58
N ALA A 38 4.28 13.17 1.75
CA ALA A 38 3.16 12.25 1.82
C ALA A 38 3.17 11.45 3.13
N HIS A 39 4.34 10.94 3.51
CA HIS A 39 4.53 10.24 4.78
C HIS A 39 4.17 11.11 5.98
N ALA A 40 4.70 12.33 6.06
CA ALA A 40 4.41 13.26 7.14
C ALA A 40 2.91 13.57 7.25
N ARG A 41 2.21 13.75 6.13
CA ARG A 41 0.74 13.97 6.13
C ARG A 41 -0.02 12.76 6.63
N VAL A 42 0.44 11.55 6.31
CA VAL A 42 -0.18 10.30 6.79
C VAL A 42 -0.01 10.18 8.28
N GLU A 43 1.20 10.38 8.79
CA GLU A 43 1.49 10.34 10.23
C GLU A 43 0.73 11.43 11.01
N GLU A 44 0.65 12.65 10.47
CA GLU A 44 0.02 13.79 11.16
C GLU A 44 -1.51 13.66 11.21
N HIS A 45 -2.13 13.06 10.19
CA HIS A 45 -3.58 13.12 10.04
C HIS A 45 -4.29 11.77 10.16
N TRP A 46 -3.60 10.63 9.99
CA TRP A 46 -4.27 9.35 9.90
C TRP A 46 -3.69 8.32 10.87
N SER A 47 -4.56 7.82 11.74
CA SER A 47 -4.28 6.60 12.48
C SER A 47 -4.32 5.39 11.53
N SER A 48 -3.62 4.32 11.90
CA SER A 48 -3.75 3.01 11.26
C SER A 48 -5.19 2.53 11.16
N GLU A 49 -6.06 3.00 12.06
CA GLU A 49 -7.48 2.68 12.12
C GLU A 49 -8.32 3.43 11.07
N ASN A 50 -7.82 4.51 10.47
CA ASN A 50 -8.56 5.28 9.46
C ASN A 50 -8.11 5.00 8.02
N VAL A 51 -6.84 4.62 7.82
CA VAL A 51 -6.33 4.30 6.48
C VAL A 51 -6.81 2.93 6.05
N ARG A 52 -7.24 2.83 4.80
CA ARG A 52 -7.71 1.62 4.16
C ARG A 52 -7.06 1.43 2.79
N ILE A 53 -6.93 0.18 2.40
CA ILE A 53 -6.45 -0.24 1.08
C ILE A 53 -7.54 -1.11 0.45
N ARG A 54 -7.91 -0.80 -0.78
CA ARG A 54 -8.82 -1.61 -1.58
C ARG A 54 -8.08 -2.16 -2.78
N ILE A 55 -8.22 -3.45 -3.06
CA ILE A 55 -7.61 -4.13 -4.20
C ILE A 55 -8.72 -4.84 -4.99
N ARG A 56 -8.88 -4.51 -6.28
CA ARG A 56 -9.91 -5.09 -7.15
C ARG A 56 -9.31 -5.60 -8.44
N SER A 57 -9.82 -6.73 -8.94
CA SER A 57 -9.53 -7.13 -10.32
C SER A 57 -10.14 -6.13 -11.31
N ILE A 58 -9.37 -5.77 -12.33
CA ILE A 58 -9.89 -5.08 -13.52
C ILE A 58 -10.02 -6.08 -14.68
N PRO A 59 -10.88 -5.81 -15.69
CA PRO A 59 -11.16 -6.76 -16.79
C PRO A 59 -9.92 -7.22 -17.58
N GLU A 60 -8.86 -6.41 -17.57
CA GLU A 60 -7.61 -6.66 -18.30
C GLU A 60 -6.68 -7.66 -17.58
N GLY A 61 -7.05 -8.14 -16.40
CA GLY A 61 -6.30 -9.14 -15.63
C GLY A 61 -5.44 -8.56 -14.50
N ASP A 62 -5.22 -7.24 -14.52
CA ASP A 62 -4.48 -6.51 -13.50
C ASP A 62 -5.34 -6.17 -12.27
N LEU A 63 -4.72 -5.49 -11.30
CA LEU A 63 -5.33 -5.10 -10.03
C LEU A 63 -5.34 -3.58 -9.90
N SER A 64 -6.52 -3.00 -9.71
CA SER A 64 -6.66 -1.61 -9.24
C SER A 64 -6.45 -1.60 -7.73
N VAL A 65 -5.54 -0.74 -7.26
CA VAL A 65 -5.22 -0.53 -5.85
C VAL A 65 -5.56 0.90 -5.48
N THR A 66 -6.40 1.08 -4.46
CA THR A 66 -6.78 2.39 -3.94
C THR A 66 -6.40 2.49 -2.47
N VAL A 67 -5.62 3.50 -2.10
CA VAL A 67 -5.35 3.89 -0.71
C VAL A 67 -6.28 5.05 -0.36
N TYR A 68 -7.06 4.93 0.71
CA TYR A 68 -8.08 5.91 1.07
C TYR A 68 -8.27 6.03 2.58
N THR A 69 -8.82 7.15 3.04
CA THR A 69 -9.30 7.33 4.42
C THR A 69 -10.75 6.86 4.52
N HIS A 70 -11.13 6.19 5.61
CA HIS A 70 -12.52 5.77 5.82
C HIS A 70 -13.40 6.94 6.25
N GLU A 71 -12.92 7.78 7.16
CA GLU A 71 -13.68 8.87 7.78
C GLU A 71 -12.83 10.15 7.92
N PRO A 72 -13.15 11.23 7.18
CA PRO A 72 -14.08 11.25 6.05
C PRO A 72 -13.54 10.45 4.86
N PRO A 73 -14.41 9.89 4.00
CA PRO A 73 -13.99 9.18 2.79
C PRO A 73 -13.17 10.08 1.86
N SER A 74 -11.91 9.72 1.61
CA SER A 74 -11.06 10.44 0.66
C SER A 74 -10.01 9.53 0.04
N THR A 75 -9.92 9.53 -1.28
CA THR A 75 -8.87 8.81 -2.00
C THR A 75 -7.55 9.55 -1.83
N LEU A 76 -6.57 8.85 -1.27
CA LEU A 76 -5.21 9.35 -1.07
C LEU A 76 -4.34 9.05 -2.29
N CYS A 77 -4.45 7.84 -2.84
CA CYS A 77 -3.71 7.40 -4.01
C CYS A 77 -4.47 6.27 -4.71
N GLU A 78 -4.34 6.18 -6.02
CA GLU A 78 -4.84 5.06 -6.81
C GLU A 78 -3.79 4.69 -7.87
N GLY A 79 -3.68 3.40 -8.19
CA GLY A 79 -2.76 2.88 -9.18
C GLY A 79 -3.16 1.49 -9.65
N VAL A 80 -2.51 1.01 -10.71
CA VAL A 80 -2.69 -0.35 -11.22
C VAL A 80 -1.41 -1.14 -10.97
N VAL A 81 -1.55 -2.37 -10.47
CA VAL A 81 -0.46 -3.33 -10.31
C VAL A 81 -0.79 -4.61 -11.06
N TRP A 82 0.23 -5.26 -11.61
CA TRP A 82 0.04 -6.52 -12.34
C TRP A 82 -0.26 -7.67 -11.38
N LYS A 83 -1.09 -8.61 -11.82
CA LYS A 83 -1.39 -9.86 -11.08
C LYS A 83 -0.25 -10.87 -11.29
N ASP A 84 0.96 -10.50 -10.90
CA ASP A 84 2.20 -11.24 -11.13
C ASP A 84 2.72 -11.97 -9.87
N GLU A 85 3.99 -12.37 -9.87
CA GLU A 85 4.65 -13.04 -8.73
C GLU A 85 4.62 -12.20 -7.45
N MET A 86 4.77 -10.88 -7.55
CA MET A 86 4.77 -9.99 -6.39
C MET A 86 3.39 -9.96 -5.72
N TRP A 87 2.32 -10.01 -6.52
CA TRP A 87 0.96 -10.20 -6.00
C TRP A 87 0.80 -11.55 -5.28
N GLN A 88 1.35 -12.64 -5.83
CA GLN A 88 1.27 -13.95 -5.18
C GLN A 88 2.02 -13.96 -3.84
N ILE A 89 3.20 -13.34 -3.79
CA ILE A 89 3.99 -13.16 -2.55
C ILE A 89 3.18 -12.37 -1.51
N PHE A 90 2.60 -11.24 -1.92
CA PHE A 90 1.74 -10.42 -1.05
C PHE A 90 0.60 -11.26 -0.44
N MET A 91 -0.14 -11.99 -1.27
CA MET A 91 -1.26 -12.81 -0.80
C MET A 91 -0.82 -13.93 0.14
N SER A 92 0.31 -14.59 -0.16
CA SER A 92 0.87 -15.64 0.68
C SER A 92 1.22 -15.12 2.08
N TYR A 93 1.82 -13.94 2.17
CA TYR A 93 2.21 -13.35 3.46
C TYR A 93 1.00 -12.79 4.22
N PHE A 94 0.06 -12.14 3.53
CA PHE A 94 -1.13 -11.60 4.16
C PHE A 94 -1.97 -12.68 4.87
N GLN A 95 -2.08 -13.86 4.28
CA GLN A 95 -2.76 -15.01 4.90
C GLN A 95 -2.10 -15.51 6.20
N GLN A 96 -0.81 -15.21 6.41
CA GLN A 96 -0.05 -15.68 7.57
C GLN A 96 -0.03 -14.65 8.71
N VAL A 97 0.19 -13.37 8.39
CA VAL A 97 0.46 -12.34 9.41
C VAL A 97 -0.75 -11.47 9.77
N ASN A 98 -1.84 -11.53 9.02
CA ASN A 98 -3.08 -10.76 9.27
C ASN A 98 -2.85 -9.26 9.51
N ARG A 99 -1.87 -8.68 8.79
CA ARG A 99 -1.55 -7.26 8.78
C ARG A 99 -0.89 -6.91 7.45
N VAL A 100 -0.85 -5.62 7.11
CA VAL A 100 -0.17 -5.12 5.91
C VAL A 100 0.59 -3.84 6.23
N LEU A 101 1.75 -3.67 5.61
CA LEU A 101 2.51 -2.44 5.68
C LEU A 101 2.06 -1.49 4.57
N LEU A 102 1.70 -0.27 4.92
CA LEU A 102 1.66 0.85 3.98
C LEU A 102 3.01 1.55 4.02
N MET A 103 3.70 1.61 2.89
CA MET A 103 5.04 2.18 2.79
C MET A 103 5.10 3.28 1.73
N PHE A 104 6.19 4.03 1.72
CA PHE A 104 6.46 5.07 0.74
C PHE A 104 7.76 4.70 0.01
N SER A 105 7.79 4.83 -1.32
CA SER A 105 8.98 4.55 -2.12
C SER A 105 9.34 5.71 -3.03
N THR A 106 10.60 5.71 -3.48
CA THR A 106 11.09 6.65 -4.49
C THR A 106 11.79 5.86 -5.58
N GLY A 107 11.30 5.95 -6.82
CA GLY A 107 11.85 5.23 -7.96
C GLY A 107 11.90 3.71 -7.75
N GLY A 108 10.87 3.14 -7.11
CA GLY A 108 10.79 1.70 -6.83
C GLY A 108 11.51 1.24 -5.55
N VAL A 109 12.26 2.12 -4.87
CA VAL A 109 12.98 1.78 -3.65
C VAL A 109 12.16 2.17 -2.41
N VAL A 110 11.71 1.17 -1.67
CA VAL A 110 10.93 1.31 -0.44
C VAL A 110 11.78 1.97 0.66
N GLN A 111 11.16 2.88 1.43
CA GLN A 111 11.77 3.57 2.58
C GLN A 111 11.21 2.98 3.89
N PRO A 112 11.93 2.07 4.58
CA PRO A 112 11.40 1.31 5.72
C PRO A 112 10.97 2.18 6.91
N GLN A 113 11.73 3.24 7.16
CA GLN A 113 11.45 4.24 8.21
C GLN A 113 10.15 5.00 7.97
N SER A 114 9.56 4.88 6.78
CA SER A 114 8.29 5.47 6.40
C SER A 114 7.25 4.38 6.21
N SER A 115 6.98 3.61 7.27
CA SER A 115 6.01 2.52 7.23
C SER A 115 4.93 2.67 8.30
N LEU A 116 3.69 2.45 7.88
CA LEU A 116 2.53 2.38 8.76
C LEU A 116 2.00 0.95 8.74
N THR A 117 1.92 0.33 9.93
CA THR A 117 1.30 -1.00 10.06
C THR A 117 -0.22 -0.85 10.09
N LEU A 118 -0.90 -1.49 9.14
CA LEU A 118 -2.35 -1.53 9.07
C LEU A 118 -2.88 -2.90 9.52
N PRO A 119 -3.94 -2.96 10.35
CA PRO A 119 -4.56 -4.21 10.73
C PRO A 119 -5.24 -4.88 9.52
N ALA A 120 -5.46 -6.21 9.55
CA ALA A 120 -6.12 -6.95 8.46
C ALA A 120 -7.45 -6.33 8.00
N GLY A 121 -8.27 -5.82 8.92
CA GLY A 121 -9.54 -5.15 8.61
C GLY A 121 -9.40 -3.88 7.78
N SER A 122 -8.17 -3.39 7.57
CA SER A 122 -7.90 -2.25 6.71
C SER A 122 -7.82 -2.59 5.22
N LEU A 123 -7.80 -3.89 4.88
CA LEU A 123 -7.63 -4.36 3.51
C LEU A 123 -8.93 -4.97 2.98
N ASP A 124 -9.45 -4.40 1.88
CA ASP A 124 -10.64 -4.86 1.14
C ASP A 124 -10.19 -5.48 -0.19
N ILE A 125 -10.11 -6.81 -0.25
CA ILE A 125 -9.67 -7.56 -1.45
C ILE A 125 -10.89 -8.15 -2.17
N GLN A 126 -11.13 -7.71 -3.40
CA GLN A 126 -12.20 -8.19 -4.28
C GLN A 126 -11.62 -8.63 -5.62
N VAL A 127 -10.83 -9.70 -5.57
CA VAL A 127 -10.13 -10.27 -6.73
C VAL A 127 -10.86 -11.52 -7.20
N LYS A 128 -11.21 -11.57 -8.49
CA LYS A 128 -11.82 -12.78 -9.08
C LYS A 128 -10.71 -13.79 -9.42
N GLY A 129 -10.98 -15.06 -9.11
CA GLY A 129 -10.12 -16.20 -9.42
C GLY A 129 -9.85 -16.32 -10.90
#